data_AF-A0A7S1YFH2-F1
#
_entry.id   AF-A0A7S1YFH2-F1
#
_cell.length_a   1.000
_cell.length_b   1.000
_cell.length_c   1.000
_cell.angle_alpha   90.00
_cell.angle_beta   90.00
_cell.angle_gamma   90.00
#
_symmetry.space_group_name_H-M   'P 1'
#
loop_
_entity.id
_entity.type
_entity.pdbx_description
1 polymer ?
#
loop_
_entity_poly.entity_id
_entity_poly.type
_entity_poly.pdbx_seq_one_letter_code
_entity_poly.pdbx_strand_id
1 'polypeptide(L)'
;KTWRNVAGDLLAASGVCGKVRPGGVLLVDLNDTSGTRALLIGTSNGILVTFVSPDEETNSSGQHWERLGTLEEFPIVLTSDVDYEPSSDRLVAATMGRGIFVLKDAKKKLLETRDRLTEGIGNLDLMTKIGVAGRARK
;
A
#
# COMPACT_ATOMS: atom_id res chain seq x y z
N LYS A 1 7.92 -18.10 16.90
CA LYS A 1 7.82 -17.16 15.75
C LYS A 1 6.70 -17.65 14.85
N THR A 2 5.66 -16.87 14.64
CA THR A 2 4.53 -17.19 13.76
C THR A 2 4.63 -16.33 12.51
N TRP A 3 4.42 -16.93 11.34
CA TRP A 3 4.34 -16.18 10.09
C TRP A 3 3.00 -15.46 10.00
N ARG A 4 3.00 -14.21 9.51
CA ARG A 4 1.78 -13.40 9.32
C ARG A 4 1.58 -13.09 7.84
N ASN A 5 0.35 -13.23 7.36
CA ASN A 5 -0.03 -12.80 6.03
C ASN A 5 -0.15 -11.26 6.00
N VAL A 6 0.80 -10.61 5.35
CA VAL A 6 0.82 -9.15 5.09
C VAL A 6 0.48 -8.81 3.64
N ALA A 7 -0.20 -9.72 2.94
CA ALA A 7 -0.70 -9.45 1.59
C ALA A 7 -2.20 -9.09 1.59
N GLY A 8 -2.93 -9.41 2.66
CA GLY A 8 -4.38 -9.17 2.72
C GLY A 8 -5.10 -9.69 1.46
N ASP A 9 -5.99 -8.85 0.91
CA ASP A 9 -6.66 -9.10 -0.38
C ASP A 9 -6.02 -8.28 -1.52
N LEU A 10 -4.74 -8.58 -1.80
CA LEU A 10 -4.01 -8.00 -2.92
C LEU A 10 -4.71 -8.25 -4.26
N LEU A 11 -5.47 -9.35 -4.40
CA LEU A 11 -6.22 -9.66 -5.61
C LEU A 11 -7.28 -8.60 -5.88
N ALA A 12 -8.16 -8.35 -4.90
CA ALA A 12 -9.18 -7.31 -5.02
C ALA A 12 -8.55 -5.93 -5.26
N ALA A 13 -7.49 -5.61 -4.52
CA ALA A 13 -6.79 -4.32 -4.64
C ALA A 13 -6.15 -4.10 -6.01
N SER A 14 -5.57 -5.15 -6.58
CA SER A 14 -4.95 -5.08 -7.90
C SER A 14 -5.96 -4.96 -9.02
N GLY A 15 -7.26 -5.22 -8.80
CA GLY A 15 -8.30 -5.08 -9.82
C GLY A 15 -8.12 -6.01 -11.02
N VAL A 16 -7.29 -7.05 -10.92
CA VAL A 16 -7.08 -8.01 -12.00
C VAL A 16 -8.10 -9.13 -11.91
N CYS A 17 -8.67 -9.54 -13.04
CA CYS A 17 -9.65 -10.63 -13.08
C CYS A 17 -9.01 -12.03 -12.98
N GLY A 18 -7.68 -12.12 -12.95
CA GLY A 18 -6.91 -13.37 -12.98
C GLY A 18 -5.90 -13.47 -11.84
N LYS A 19 -4.87 -14.30 -12.01
CA LYS A 19 -3.79 -14.43 -11.02
C LYS A 19 -2.97 -13.14 -10.96
N VAL A 20 -2.85 -12.55 -9.77
CA VAL A 20 -1.91 -11.43 -9.52
C VAL A 20 -0.51 -11.88 -9.89
N ARG A 21 0.17 -11.08 -10.72
CA ARG A 21 1.59 -11.25 -11.06
C ARG A 21 2.38 -10.17 -10.32
N PRO A 22 2.73 -10.39 -9.04
CA PRO A 22 3.55 -9.43 -8.32
C PRO A 22 4.94 -9.41 -8.97
N GLY A 23 5.42 -8.22 -9.31
CA GLY A 23 6.78 -7.98 -9.77
C GLY A 23 7.37 -6.80 -9.01
N GLY A 24 8.54 -7.00 -8.41
CA GLY A 24 9.07 -6.12 -7.39
C GLY A 24 8.26 -6.19 -6.10
N VAL A 25 8.92 -6.57 -5.00
CA VAL A 25 8.38 -6.46 -3.65
C VAL A 25 9.39 -5.71 -2.83
N LEU A 26 8.98 -4.56 -2.29
CA LEU A 26 9.89 -3.65 -1.60
C LEU A 26 9.30 -3.24 -0.25
N LEU A 27 10.12 -3.30 0.79
CA LEU A 27 9.82 -2.69 2.08
C LEU A 27 10.63 -1.39 2.19
N VAL A 28 9.93 -0.29 2.46
CA VAL A 28 10.55 1.02 2.67
C VAL A 28 10.32 1.46 4.11
N ASP A 29 11.42 1.66 4.83
CA ASP A 29 11.39 2.26 6.16
C ASP A 29 11.04 3.75 6.05
N LEU A 30 9.96 4.17 6.70
CA LEU A 30 9.54 5.58 6.68
C LEU A 30 10.34 6.44 7.67
N ASN A 31 11.19 5.81 8.49
CA ASN A 31 11.98 6.44 9.57
C ASN A 31 11.14 7.37 10.43
N ASP A 32 9.89 6.99 10.69
CA ASP A 32 9.02 7.68 11.63
C ASP A 32 9.18 7.06 13.03
N THR A 33 8.67 7.75 14.05
CA THR A 33 8.74 7.26 15.44
C THR A 33 7.88 6.02 15.67
N SER A 34 7.02 5.65 14.71
CA SER A 34 6.12 4.50 14.82
C SER A 34 6.75 3.18 14.36
N GLY A 35 7.89 3.22 13.67
CA GLY A 35 8.51 2.03 13.08
C GLY A 35 7.67 1.45 11.93
N THR A 36 6.78 2.24 11.34
CA THR A 36 5.93 1.81 10.25
C THR A 36 6.73 1.70 8.96
N ARG A 37 6.48 0.61 8.23
CA ARG A 37 7.07 0.35 6.92
C ARG A 37 6.01 0.40 5.83
N ALA A 38 6.35 0.98 4.70
CA ALA A 38 5.56 0.81 3.49
C ALA A 38 5.94 -0.51 2.81
N LEU A 39 4.95 -1.35 2.51
CA LEU A 39 5.10 -2.53 1.67
C LEU A 39 4.56 -2.20 0.28
N LEU A 40 5.46 -2.20 -0.71
CA LEU A 40 5.15 -1.93 -2.10
C LEU A 40 5.20 -3.21 -2.92
N ILE A 41 4.23 -3.37 -3.81
CA ILE A 41 4.17 -4.47 -4.77
C ILE A 41 3.88 -3.89 -6.15
N GLY A 42 4.76 -4.13 -7.11
CA GLY A 42 4.46 -3.84 -8.51
C GLY A 42 3.49 -4.87 -9.08
N THR A 43 2.50 -4.40 -9.83
CA THR A 43 1.49 -5.21 -10.50
C THR A 43 1.31 -4.72 -11.94
N SER A 44 0.43 -5.35 -12.71
CA SER A 44 0.04 -4.83 -14.03
C SER A 44 -0.71 -3.48 -13.96
N ASN A 45 -1.25 -3.11 -12.80
CA ASN A 45 -1.98 -1.86 -12.58
C ASN A 45 -1.12 -0.79 -11.89
N GLY A 46 0.21 -0.92 -11.96
CA GLY A 46 1.17 -0.02 -11.33
C GLY A 46 1.63 -0.53 -9.97
N ILE A 47 2.13 0.37 -9.12
CA ILE A 47 2.62 0.02 -7.79
C ILE A 47 1.49 0.17 -6.78
N LEU A 48 1.25 -0.89 -6.02
CA LEU A 48 0.33 -0.88 -4.89
C LEU A 48 1.14 -0.78 -3.60
N VAL A 49 0.62 -0.05 -2.63
CA VAL A 49 1.23 0.14 -1.32
C VAL A 49 0.24 -0.21 -0.22
N THR A 50 0.75 -0.85 0.82
CA THR A 50 0.11 -0.96 2.13
C THR A 50 1.13 -0.65 3.22
N PHE A 51 0.69 -0.55 4.48
CA PHE A 51 1.56 -0.20 5.60
C PHE A 51 1.57 -1.30 6.64
N VAL A 52 2.77 -1.61 7.12
CA VAL A 52 3.01 -2.64 8.12
C VAL A 52 3.62 -1.95 9.34
N SER A 53 2.84 -1.85 10.41
CA SER A 53 3.31 -1.39 11.71
C SER A 53 3.66 -2.59 12.61
N PRO A 54 4.69 -2.46 13.48
CA PRO A 54 4.97 -3.42 14.54
C PRO A 54 3.83 -3.53 15.56
N ASP A 55 3.06 -2.45 15.78
CA ASP A 55 1.94 -2.46 16.71
C ASP A 55 0.73 -3.17 16.10
N GLU A 56 0.28 -4.24 16.76
CA GLU A 56 -0.57 -5.28 16.18
C GLU A 56 -2.03 -4.85 15.91
N GLU A 57 -2.55 -3.85 16.62
CA GLU A 57 -4.00 -3.55 16.61
C GLU A 57 -4.52 -3.01 15.27
N THR A 58 -3.71 -2.26 14.51
CA THR A 58 -4.10 -1.67 13.22
C THR A 58 -4.17 -2.67 12.06
N ASN A 59 -3.66 -3.90 12.24
CA ASN A 59 -3.67 -4.92 11.18
C ASN A 59 -4.94 -5.80 11.21
N SER A 60 -5.81 -5.61 12.19
CA SER A 60 -7.00 -6.45 12.44
C SER A 60 -8.18 -6.13 11.50
N SER A 61 -8.22 -4.92 10.93
CA SER A 61 -9.31 -4.45 10.05
C SER A 61 -9.05 -4.73 8.55
N GLY A 62 -8.14 -5.64 8.22
CA GLY A 62 -7.74 -5.94 6.85
C GLY A 62 -6.73 -4.93 6.33
N GLN A 63 -5.72 -5.41 5.62
CA GLN A 63 -4.75 -4.54 5.01
C GLN A 63 -5.38 -3.83 3.81
N HIS A 64 -5.37 -2.50 3.88
CA HIS A 64 -5.80 -1.65 2.79
C HIS A 64 -4.62 -1.41 1.85
N TRP A 65 -4.86 -1.73 0.59
CA TRP A 65 -3.93 -1.47 -0.50
C TRP A 65 -4.43 -0.26 -1.28
N GLU A 66 -3.51 0.62 -1.64
CA GLU A 66 -3.78 1.73 -2.52
C GLU A 66 -2.75 1.79 -3.64
N ARG A 67 -3.15 2.31 -4.81
CA ARG A 67 -2.21 2.61 -5.87
C ARG A 67 -1.36 3.82 -5.50
N LEU A 68 -0.04 3.68 -5.56
CA LEU A 68 0.89 4.77 -5.39
C LEU A 68 1.16 5.45 -6.74
N GLY A 69 1.12 6.77 -6.77
CA GLY A 69 1.42 7.57 -7.96
C GLY A 69 0.33 7.59 -9.04
N THR A 70 0.54 8.41 -10.07
CA THR A 70 -0.38 8.58 -11.21
C THR A 70 -0.11 7.58 -12.35
N LEU A 71 -0.92 7.64 -13.42
CA LEU A 71 -0.65 6.87 -14.66
C LEU A 71 0.58 7.37 -15.43
N GLU A 72 1.01 8.62 -15.21
CA GLU A 72 2.24 9.14 -15.80
C GLU A 72 3.47 8.61 -15.04
N GLU A 73 3.34 8.48 -13.72
CA GLU A 73 4.41 8.00 -12.84
C GLU A 73 4.53 6.48 -12.89
N PHE A 74 3.40 5.75 -12.88
CA PHE A 74 3.38 4.30 -12.96
C PHE A 74 2.21 3.84 -13.83
N PRO A 75 2.40 3.70 -15.15
CA PRO A 75 1.33 3.32 -16.06
C PRO A 75 0.84 1.88 -15.84
N ILE A 76 -0.26 1.52 -16.49
CA ILE A 76 -0.78 0.14 -16.52
C ILE A 76 0.12 -0.69 -17.44
N VAL A 77 1.18 -1.21 -16.84
CA VAL A 77 2.15 -2.12 -17.44
C VAL A 77 2.66 -3.04 -16.35
N LEU A 78 3.08 -4.25 -16.73
CA LEU A 78 3.65 -5.19 -15.78
C LEU A 78 4.99 -4.65 -15.24
N THR A 79 4.97 -4.22 -13.99
CA THR A 79 6.17 -3.89 -13.22
C THR A 79 6.97 -5.17 -12.96
N SER A 80 8.25 -5.19 -13.31
CA SER A 80 9.15 -6.32 -13.06
C SER A 80 9.90 -6.16 -11.74
N ASP A 81 10.29 -4.93 -11.41
CA ASP A 81 11.07 -4.63 -10.21
C ASP A 81 10.77 -3.22 -9.70
N VAL A 82 10.95 -3.01 -8.40
CA VAL A 82 10.72 -1.75 -7.70
C VAL A 82 11.85 -1.52 -6.71
N ASP A 83 12.48 -0.35 -6.77
CA ASP A 83 13.55 0.04 -5.86
C ASP A 83 13.33 1.47 -5.34
N TYR A 84 13.83 1.76 -4.14
CA TYR A 84 13.76 3.08 -3.52
C TYR A 84 15.16 3.61 -3.24
N GLU A 85 15.48 4.78 -3.78
CA GLU A 85 16.75 5.45 -3.61
C GLU A 85 16.64 6.53 -2.51
N PRO A 86 17.16 6.31 -1.29
CA PRO A 86 16.98 7.25 -0.18
C PRO A 86 17.76 8.55 -0.35
N SER A 87 18.89 8.54 -1.07
CA SER A 87 19.73 9.71 -1.32
C SER A 87 19.05 10.76 -2.17
N SER A 88 18.16 10.34 -3.07
CA SER A 88 17.47 11.22 -4.03
C SER A 88 15.96 11.32 -3.79
N ASP A 89 15.44 10.59 -2.80
CA ASP A 89 14.01 10.40 -2.50
C ASP A 89 13.19 10.01 -3.74
N ARG A 90 13.65 8.94 -4.42
CA ARG A 90 13.02 8.45 -5.64
C ARG A 90 12.61 7.00 -5.50
N LEU A 91 11.41 6.69 -5.98
CA LEU A 91 10.97 5.33 -6.21
C LEU A 91 11.06 5.03 -7.71
N VAL A 92 11.78 3.97 -8.04
CA VAL A 92 12.09 3.57 -9.41
C VAL A 92 11.39 2.25 -9.70
N ALA A 93 10.72 2.17 -10.84
CA ALA A 93 10.05 0.96 -11.29
C ALA A 93 10.57 0.55 -12.67
N ALA A 94 11.14 -0.65 -12.74
CA ALA A 94 11.43 -1.29 -14.01
C ALA A 94 10.17 -2.01 -14.52
N THR A 95 9.89 -1.87 -15.81
CA THR A 95 8.69 -2.45 -16.43
C THR A 95 9.04 -3.36 -17.59
N MET A 96 8.19 -4.35 -17.84
CA MET A 96 8.33 -5.22 -19.00
C MET A 96 7.94 -4.48 -20.29
N GLY A 97 8.93 -4.05 -21.06
CA GLY A 97 8.76 -3.51 -22.41
C GLY A 97 8.39 -2.02 -22.50
N ARG A 98 8.36 -1.28 -21.38
CA ARG A 98 8.12 0.18 -21.38
C ARG A 98 9.19 1.01 -20.67
N GLY A 99 10.31 0.39 -20.31
CA GLY A 99 11.45 1.07 -19.70
C GLY A 99 11.29 1.27 -18.21
N ILE A 100 11.86 2.37 -17.71
CA ILE A 100 11.95 2.71 -16.29
C ILE A 100 11.11 3.93 -16.01
N PHE A 101 10.32 3.88 -14.96
CA PHE A 101 9.54 5.00 -14.47
C PHE A 101 10.02 5.44 -13.09
N VAL A 102 9.87 6.73 -12.79
CA VAL A 102 10.41 7.35 -11.58
C VAL A 102 9.34 8.23 -10.94
N LEU A 103 9.07 7.95 -9.67
CA LEU A 103 8.33 8.81 -8.77
C LEU A 103 9.32 9.62 -7.94
N LYS A 104 9.21 10.94 -8.00
CA LYS A 104 9.96 11.86 -7.13
C LYS A 104 9.18 12.12 -5.84
N ASP A 105 9.89 12.57 -4.81
CA ASP A 105 9.34 12.87 -3.49
C ASP A 105 8.60 11.65 -2.90
N ALA A 106 9.19 10.46 -3.09
CA ALA A 106 8.53 9.19 -2.83
C ALA A 106 8.17 9.04 -1.36
N LYS A 107 9.07 9.42 -0.45
CA LYS A 107 8.81 9.39 1.00
C LYS A 107 7.65 10.29 1.39
N LYS A 108 7.58 11.50 0.85
CA LYS A 108 6.47 12.43 1.10
C LYS A 108 5.15 11.80 0.68
N LYS A 109 5.09 11.25 -0.54
CA LYS A 109 3.88 10.58 -1.06
C LYS A 109 3.48 9.36 -0.23
N LEU A 110 4.44 8.56 0.22
CA LEU A 110 4.19 7.41 1.09
C LEU A 110 3.59 7.85 2.43
N LEU A 111 4.10 8.92 3.04
CA LEU A 111 3.55 9.46 4.28
C LEU A 111 2.12 9.99 4.07
N GLU A 112 1.88 10.74 3.00
CA GLU A 112 0.53 11.24 2.64
C GLU A 112 -0.46 10.09 2.41
N THR A 113 -0.04 9.01 1.73
CA THR A 113 -0.87 7.82 1.52
C THR A 113 -1.15 7.09 2.83
N ARG A 114 -0.15 6.95 3.71
CA ARG A 114 -0.34 6.35 5.05
C ARG A 114 -1.38 7.12 5.85
N ASP A 115 -1.23 8.44 5.91
CA ASP A 115 -2.09 9.30 6.73
C ASP A 115 -3.53 9.24 6.21
N ARG A 116 -3.72 9.30 4.88
CA ARG A 116 -5.02 9.11 4.23
C ARG A 116 -5.66 7.75 4.56
N LEU A 117 -4.91 6.65 4.47
CA LEU A 117 -5.43 5.32 4.78
C LEU A 117 -5.78 5.19 6.27
N THR A 118 -5.00 5.81 7.15
CA THR A 118 -5.23 5.77 8.59
C THR A 118 -6.46 6.59 9.00
N GLU A 119 -6.63 7.79 8.43
CA GLU A 119 -7.83 8.63 8.63
C GLU A 119 -9.10 7.96 8.09
N GLY A 120 -9.01 7.30 6.93
CA GLY A 120 -10.12 6.55 6.34
C GLY A 120 -10.62 5.40 7.24
N ILE A 121 -9.70 4.67 7.86
CA ILE A 121 -10.02 3.57 8.80
C ILE A 121 -10.66 4.12 10.08
N GLY A 122 -10.12 5.21 10.64
CA GLY A 122 -10.66 5.83 11.86
C GLY A 122 -12.12 6.28 11.70
N ASN A 123 -12.48 6.82 10.54
CA ASN A 123 -13.85 7.24 10.23
C ASN A 123 -14.80 6.04 10.03
N LEU A 124 -14.34 4.95 9.41
CA LEU A 124 -15.15 3.75 9.17
C LEU A 124 -15.45 2.99 10.48
N ASP A 125 -14.48 2.92 11.39
CA ASP A 125 -14.65 2.30 12.70
C ASP A 125 -15.62 3.13 13.57
N LEU A 126 -15.55 4.46 13.51
CA LEU A 126 -16.49 5.35 14.20
C LEU A 126 -17.94 5.14 13.69
N MET A 127 -18.14 5.06 12.38
CA MET A 127 -19.46 4.80 11.79
C MET A 127 -19.99 3.40 12.13
N THR A 128 -19.12 2.39 12.18
CA THR A 128 -19.50 1.02 12.56
C THR A 128 -19.92 0.94 14.03
N LYS A 129 -19.19 1.61 14.93
CA LYS A 129 -19.53 1.70 16.36
C LYS A 129 -20.87 2.41 16.59
N ILE A 130 -21.15 3.49 15.85
CA ILE A 130 -22.43 4.20 15.92
C ILE A 130 -23.58 3.34 15.35
N GLY A 131 -23.35 2.61 14.26
CA GLY A 131 -24.36 1.74 13.63
C GLY A 131 -24.74 0.52 14.47
N VAL A 132 -23.80 -0.04 15.24
CA VAL A 132 -24.05 -1.19 16.14
C VAL A 132 -24.83 -0.75 17.39
N ALA A 133 -24.55 0.44 17.93
CA ALA A 133 -25.29 0.97 19.08
C ALA A 133 -26.80 1.21 18.80
N GLY A 134 -27.18 1.39 17.53
CA GLY A 134 -28.57 1.59 17.11
C GLY A 134 -29.43 0.32 16.97
N ARG A 135 -28.84 -0.89 16.98
CA ARG A 135 -29.55 -2.16 16.75
C ARG A 135 -29.91 -2.95 18.01
N ALA A 136 -29.45 -2.52 19.19
CA ALA A 136 -29.67 -3.24 20.46
C ALA A 136 -30.95 -2.82 21.22
N ARG A 137 -31.98 -2.30 20.54
CA ARG A 137 -33.31 -2.09 21.13
C ARG A 137 -34.38 -2.82 20.30
N LYS A 138 -34.65 -4.07 20.67
CA LYS A 138 -35.97 -4.71 20.54
C LYS A 138 -36.07 -5.80 21.59
#